data_AF-X1K2J3-F1
#
_entry.id   AF-X1K2J3-F1
#
_cell.length_a   1.000
_cell.length_b   1.000
_cell.length_c   1.000
_cell.angle_alpha   90.00
_cell.angle_beta   90.00
_cell.angle_gamma   90.00
#
_symmetry.space_group_name_H-M   'P 1'
#
loop_
_entity.id
_entity.type
_entity.pdbx_description
1 polymer ?
#
loop_
_entity_poly.entity_id
_entity_poly.type
_entity_poly.pdbx_seq_one_letter_code
_entity_poly.pdbx_strand_id
1 'polypeptide(L)'
;SPHEGLHLQRLVVEALNELAINLCARISANAEEIVEAIVVGNTAMHHLFLGLPVGQLAVSPFVPAVSQALDVKARDLGLHIAPGAYIHLLPNIAGFIGADHVSVLLATEAWQAEGVVVVLDIGTNTEVSLVNDGKISAVSCASGPAFEGGHIKDGMRAAGGAIERLRIENDVVQYQTIDEAPPVGICGSGIVDAVAQLHLHGIINQSGRMIGGYPGVRTHQKKREFVLVSEEERDGHPAIVIT
;
A
#
# COMPACT_ATOMS: atom_id res chain seq x y z
N SER A 1 9.62 22.38 -0.23
CA SER A 1 10.61 23.32 -0.84
C SER A 1 11.60 22.55 -1.70
N PRO A 2 12.40 23.19 -2.59
CA PRO A 2 13.43 22.49 -3.37
C PRO A 2 14.46 21.74 -2.52
N HIS A 3 14.85 22.33 -1.38
CA HIS A 3 15.79 21.70 -0.44
C HIS A 3 15.22 20.41 0.18
N GLU A 4 13.96 20.44 0.63
CA GLU A 4 13.29 19.24 1.15
C GLU A 4 13.09 18.18 0.05
N GLY A 5 12.80 18.59 -1.18
CA GLY A 5 12.69 17.67 -2.33
C GLY A 5 13.97 16.87 -2.56
N LEU A 6 15.13 17.54 -2.53
CA LEU A 6 16.44 16.87 -2.64
C LEU A 6 16.73 15.95 -1.44
N HIS A 7 16.31 16.34 -0.23
CA HIS A 7 16.44 15.47 0.93
C HIS A 7 15.62 14.19 0.79
N LEU A 8 14.35 14.30 0.38
CA LEU A 8 13.49 13.14 0.13
C LEU A 8 14.00 12.27 -1.00
N GLN A 9 14.53 12.87 -2.07
CA GLN A 9 15.16 12.15 -3.18
C GLN A 9 16.32 11.26 -2.68
N ARG A 10 17.22 11.82 -1.85
CA ARG A 10 18.34 11.07 -1.27
C ARG A 10 17.86 9.91 -0.41
N LEU A 11 16.86 10.13 0.45
CA LEU A 11 16.31 9.08 1.30
C LEU A 11 15.74 7.91 0.48
N VAL A 12 15.04 8.20 -0.63
CA VAL A 12 14.53 7.15 -1.53
C VAL A 12 15.68 6.38 -2.18
N VAL A 13 16.69 7.08 -2.69
CA VAL A 13 17.85 6.44 -3.34
C VAL A 13 18.67 5.60 -2.35
N GLU A 14 18.88 6.10 -1.14
CA GLU A 14 19.54 5.37 -0.05
C GLU A 14 18.77 4.08 0.29
N ALA A 15 17.45 4.17 0.47
CA ALA A 15 16.61 3.00 0.72
C ALA A 15 16.66 1.97 -0.42
N LEU A 16 16.66 2.43 -1.68
CA LEU A 16 16.78 1.53 -2.84
C LEU A 16 18.16 0.87 -2.93
N ASN A 17 19.24 1.60 -2.63
CA ASN A 17 20.59 1.05 -2.56
C ASN A 17 20.70 -0.02 -1.47
N GLU A 18 20.19 0.25 -0.27
CA GLU A 18 20.16 -0.72 0.83
C GLU A 18 19.34 -1.96 0.45
N LEU A 19 18.18 -1.77 -0.18
CA LEU A 19 17.34 -2.88 -0.63
C LEU A 19 18.06 -3.75 -1.67
N ALA A 20 18.72 -3.14 -2.66
CA ALA A 20 19.49 -3.86 -3.67
C ALA A 20 20.61 -4.70 -3.04
N ILE A 21 21.40 -4.11 -2.13
CA ILE A 21 22.47 -4.80 -1.41
C ILE A 21 21.90 -5.99 -0.62
N ASN A 22 20.83 -5.76 0.15
CA ASN A 22 20.23 -6.80 1.00
C ASN A 22 19.65 -7.95 0.18
N LEU A 23 18.98 -7.68 -0.93
CA LEU A 23 18.42 -8.72 -1.80
C LEU A 23 19.52 -9.51 -2.51
N CYS A 24 20.56 -8.85 -3.02
CA CYS A 24 21.70 -9.52 -3.64
C CYS A 24 22.47 -10.41 -2.65
N ALA A 25 22.69 -9.94 -1.42
CA ALA A 25 23.38 -10.71 -0.39
C ALA A 25 22.69 -12.05 -0.07
N ARG A 26 21.35 -12.10 -0.13
CA ARG A 26 20.57 -13.34 0.10
C ARG A 26 20.87 -14.45 -0.90
N ILE A 27 21.38 -14.10 -2.08
CA ILE A 27 21.73 -15.04 -3.15
C ILE A 27 23.22 -15.04 -3.48
N SER A 28 24.06 -14.46 -2.60
CA SER A 28 25.51 -14.31 -2.82
C SER A 28 25.87 -13.58 -4.13
N ALA A 29 25.03 -12.63 -4.55
CA ALA A 29 25.25 -11.73 -5.68
C ALA A 29 25.72 -10.34 -5.19
N ASN A 30 26.16 -9.50 -6.13
CA ASN A 30 26.54 -8.10 -5.88
C ASN A 30 25.56 -7.15 -6.58
N ALA A 31 25.28 -5.99 -5.97
CA ALA A 31 24.41 -4.98 -6.59
C ALA A 31 24.95 -4.47 -7.95
N GLU A 32 26.26 -4.48 -8.14
CA GLU A 32 26.93 -4.14 -9.41
C GLU A 32 26.62 -5.12 -10.56
N GLU A 33 26.04 -6.29 -10.27
CA GLU A 33 25.58 -7.26 -11.27
C GLU A 33 24.18 -6.91 -11.82
N ILE A 34 23.48 -5.95 -11.21
CA ILE A 34 22.20 -5.44 -11.70
C ILE A 34 22.49 -4.48 -12.86
N VAL A 35 22.17 -4.91 -14.09
CA VAL A 35 22.48 -4.17 -15.33
C VAL A 35 21.36 -3.23 -15.78
N GLU A 36 20.13 -3.45 -15.31
CA GLU A 36 18.95 -2.63 -15.62
C GLU A 36 18.01 -2.60 -14.42
N ALA A 37 17.25 -1.51 -14.27
CA ALA A 37 16.18 -1.40 -13.29
C ALA A 37 14.96 -0.71 -13.91
N ILE A 38 13.78 -1.12 -13.47
CA ILE A 38 12.52 -0.41 -13.77
C ILE A 38 12.02 0.14 -12.45
N VAL A 39 11.76 1.45 -12.38
CA VAL A 39 11.24 2.11 -11.18
C VAL A 39 9.88 2.70 -11.49
N VAL A 40 8.87 2.30 -10.72
CA VAL A 40 7.50 2.78 -10.84
C VAL A 40 7.00 3.29 -9.51
N GLY A 41 6.04 4.21 -9.57
CA GLY A 41 5.42 4.84 -8.43
C GLY A 41 4.48 5.94 -8.89
N ASN A 42 3.67 6.43 -7.97
CA ASN A 42 2.79 7.55 -8.27
C ASN A 42 3.61 8.78 -8.72
N THR A 43 2.94 9.73 -9.36
CA THR A 43 3.59 10.87 -9.99
C THR A 43 4.46 11.68 -9.03
N ALA A 44 4.05 11.81 -7.76
CA ALA A 44 4.85 12.51 -6.74
C ALA A 44 6.15 11.74 -6.42
N MET A 45 6.06 10.43 -6.18
CA MET A 45 7.23 9.58 -5.92
C MET A 45 8.17 9.54 -7.12
N HIS A 46 7.64 9.45 -8.35
CA HIS A 46 8.42 9.54 -9.59
C HIS A 46 9.21 10.86 -9.66
N HIS A 47 8.56 11.99 -9.37
CA HIS A 47 9.21 13.30 -9.42
C HIS A 47 10.23 13.48 -8.30
N LEU A 48 9.94 13.03 -7.08
CA LEU A 48 10.91 13.05 -5.98
C LEU A 48 12.14 12.22 -6.32
N PHE A 49 11.97 11.00 -6.82
CA PHE A 49 13.07 10.11 -7.21
C PHE A 49 14.00 10.74 -8.26
N LEU A 50 13.44 11.44 -9.24
CA LEU A 50 14.18 12.16 -10.28
C LEU A 50 14.72 13.54 -9.85
N GLY A 51 14.41 13.99 -8.63
CA GLY A 51 14.76 15.35 -8.18
C GLY A 51 14.00 16.46 -8.92
N LEU A 52 12.85 16.14 -9.52
CA LEU A 52 11.98 17.08 -10.23
C LEU A 52 11.10 17.91 -9.27
N PRO A 53 10.61 19.09 -9.70
CA PRO A 53 9.72 19.90 -8.88
C PRO A 53 8.36 19.22 -8.66
N VAL A 54 7.92 19.17 -7.39
CA VAL A 54 6.62 18.59 -6.99
C VAL A 54 5.58 19.62 -6.58
N GLY A 55 5.94 20.90 -6.41
CA GLY A 55 5.03 21.93 -5.89
C GLY A 55 3.77 22.11 -6.76
N GLN A 56 3.92 21.98 -8.07
CA GLN A 56 2.82 22.03 -9.04
C GLN A 56 1.83 20.86 -8.95
N LEU A 57 2.23 19.73 -8.36
CA LEU A 57 1.32 18.59 -8.12
C LEU A 57 0.33 18.88 -6.98
N ALA A 58 0.62 19.86 -6.13
CA ALA A 58 -0.22 20.25 -5.00
C ALA A 58 -1.21 21.38 -5.32
N VAL A 59 -1.12 21.99 -6.52
CA VAL A 59 -1.93 23.16 -6.90
C VAL A 59 -2.58 22.91 -8.25
N SER A 60 -3.87 23.22 -8.35
CA SER A 60 -4.61 23.15 -9.62
C SER A 60 -3.91 23.97 -10.70
N PRO A 61 -3.68 23.42 -11.92
CA PRO A 61 -4.31 22.22 -12.48
C PRO A 61 -3.53 20.90 -12.29
N PHE A 62 -2.67 20.78 -11.27
CA PHE A 62 -1.98 19.55 -10.87
C PHE A 62 -1.07 18.94 -11.96
N VAL A 63 -0.39 19.80 -12.70
CA VAL A 63 0.34 19.39 -13.91
C VAL A 63 1.71 18.83 -13.54
N PRO A 64 2.07 17.60 -13.95
CA PRO A 64 3.43 17.07 -13.74
C PRO A 64 4.46 17.79 -14.59
N ALA A 65 5.72 17.78 -14.15
CA ALA A 65 6.82 18.36 -14.92
C ALA A 65 7.17 17.49 -16.13
N VAL A 66 7.02 16.17 -15.98
CA VAL A 66 7.20 15.19 -17.06
C VAL A 66 6.14 14.09 -16.97
N SER A 67 5.54 13.76 -18.12
CA SER A 67 4.57 12.66 -18.27
C SER A 67 5.05 11.53 -19.17
N GLN A 68 6.05 11.75 -20.03
CA GLN A 68 6.58 10.73 -20.93
C GLN A 68 7.47 9.72 -20.17
N ALA A 69 7.65 8.53 -20.76
CA ALA A 69 8.63 7.57 -20.29
C ALA A 69 10.05 8.16 -20.35
N LEU A 70 10.92 7.73 -19.43
CA LEU A 70 12.30 8.21 -19.34
C LEU A 70 13.28 7.06 -19.14
N ASP A 71 14.42 7.15 -19.81
CA ASP A 71 15.58 6.31 -19.58
C ASP A 71 16.70 7.18 -19.02
N VAL A 72 17.15 6.87 -17.80
CA VAL A 72 18.19 7.64 -17.10
C VAL A 72 19.31 6.73 -16.63
N LYS A 73 20.54 7.23 -16.62
CA LYS A 73 21.66 6.43 -16.09
C LYS A 73 21.52 6.31 -14.57
N ALA A 74 21.70 5.10 -14.05
CA ALA A 74 21.53 4.85 -12.61
C ALA A 74 22.45 5.71 -11.74
N ARG A 75 23.69 5.89 -12.19
CA ARG A 75 24.69 6.74 -11.53
C ARG A 75 24.29 8.22 -11.43
N ASP A 76 23.46 8.71 -12.34
CA ASP A 76 23.04 10.12 -12.36
C ASP A 76 21.99 10.40 -11.26
N LEU A 77 21.30 9.35 -10.80
CA LEU A 77 20.39 9.41 -9.65
C LEU A 77 21.03 8.98 -8.33
N GLY A 78 22.25 8.41 -8.36
CA GLY A 78 22.95 7.91 -7.18
C GLY A 78 22.63 6.45 -6.83
N LEU A 79 22.09 5.67 -7.76
CA LEU A 79 21.91 4.22 -7.59
C LEU A 79 23.22 3.47 -7.86
N HIS A 80 23.64 2.65 -6.91
CA HIS A 80 24.88 1.88 -6.90
C HIS A 80 24.67 0.47 -7.46
N ILE A 81 24.23 0.41 -8.71
CA ILE A 81 24.17 -0.80 -9.52
C ILE A 81 25.26 -0.77 -10.61
N ALA A 82 25.19 -1.61 -11.64
CA ALA A 82 26.24 -1.64 -12.66
C ALA A 82 26.54 -0.23 -13.23
N PRO A 83 27.82 0.16 -13.44
CA PRO A 83 28.18 1.53 -13.84
C PRO A 83 27.54 2.00 -15.17
N GLY A 84 27.17 1.05 -16.02
CA GLY A 84 26.51 1.28 -17.30
C GLY A 84 24.98 1.23 -17.27
N ALA A 85 24.38 0.85 -16.13
CA ALA A 85 22.97 0.55 -16.02
C ALA A 85 22.05 1.74 -16.31
N TYR A 86 20.90 1.40 -16.89
CA TYR A 86 19.77 2.32 -17.05
C TYR A 86 18.68 2.03 -16.03
N ILE A 87 17.98 3.09 -15.67
CA ILE A 87 16.71 3.04 -14.98
C ILE A 87 15.64 3.47 -15.98
N HIS A 88 14.66 2.61 -16.16
CA HIS A 88 13.51 2.83 -17.02
C HIS A 88 12.34 3.27 -16.15
N LEU A 89 11.75 4.41 -16.50
CA LEU A 89 10.58 4.97 -15.83
C LEU A 89 9.42 4.98 -16.82
N LEU A 90 8.29 4.42 -16.39
CA LEU A 90 7.07 4.40 -17.16
C LEU A 90 6.43 5.81 -17.19
N PRO A 91 5.59 6.10 -18.20
CA PRO A 91 4.94 7.41 -18.30
C PRO A 91 3.96 7.64 -17.13
N ASN A 92 3.82 8.90 -16.72
CA ASN A 92 2.76 9.31 -15.79
C ASN A 92 1.52 9.74 -16.58
N ILE A 93 0.32 9.34 -16.13
CA ILE A 93 -0.94 9.70 -16.78
C ILE A 93 -1.37 11.12 -16.41
N ALA A 94 -1.29 11.47 -15.12
CA ALA A 94 -1.71 12.77 -14.59
C ALA A 94 -0.95 13.10 -13.29
N GLY A 95 -1.26 14.23 -12.64
CA GLY A 95 -0.62 14.62 -11.37
C GLY A 95 -0.83 13.63 -10.21
N PHE A 96 -1.93 12.87 -10.23
CA PHE A 96 -2.29 11.89 -9.20
C PHE A 96 -2.39 10.45 -9.74
N ILE A 97 -2.03 10.22 -11.00
CA ILE A 97 -2.07 8.88 -11.61
C ILE A 97 -0.71 8.65 -12.26
N GLY A 98 0.12 7.85 -11.60
CA GLY A 98 1.52 7.67 -11.97
C GLY A 98 1.79 6.38 -12.74
N ALA A 99 3.09 6.12 -12.84
CA ALA A 99 3.66 4.95 -13.50
C ALA A 99 3.30 3.62 -12.81
N ASP A 100 3.05 3.63 -11.50
CA ASP A 100 2.54 2.48 -10.76
C ASP A 100 1.22 1.95 -11.33
N HIS A 101 0.25 2.84 -11.56
CA HIS A 101 -1.03 2.45 -12.15
C HIS A 101 -0.88 1.96 -13.60
N VAL A 102 0.04 2.56 -14.35
CA VAL A 102 0.39 2.05 -15.69
C VAL A 102 0.95 0.63 -15.60
N SER A 103 1.81 0.34 -14.63
CA SER A 103 2.31 -1.02 -14.37
C SER A 103 1.19 -2.00 -14.00
N VAL A 104 0.19 -1.58 -13.23
CA VAL A 104 -1.01 -2.42 -12.95
C VAL A 104 -1.75 -2.75 -14.25
N LEU A 105 -2.01 -1.76 -15.11
CA LEU A 105 -2.70 -1.97 -16.39
C LEU A 105 -1.93 -2.89 -17.34
N LEU A 106 -0.59 -2.81 -17.33
CA LEU A 106 0.27 -3.69 -18.11
C LEU A 106 0.28 -5.11 -17.54
N ALA A 107 0.48 -5.26 -16.23
CA ALA A 107 0.57 -6.55 -15.56
C ALA A 107 -0.74 -7.35 -15.62
N THR A 108 -1.88 -6.67 -15.62
CA THR A 108 -3.21 -7.29 -15.73
C THR A 108 -3.65 -7.51 -17.18
N GLU A 109 -2.89 -6.98 -18.15
CA GLU A 109 -3.30 -6.91 -19.56
C GLU A 109 -4.72 -6.34 -19.75
N ALA A 110 -5.19 -5.50 -18.83
CA ALA A 110 -6.58 -5.05 -18.80
C ALA A 110 -7.01 -4.33 -20.08
N TRP A 111 -6.04 -3.71 -20.77
CA TRP A 111 -6.23 -3.06 -22.07
C TRP A 111 -6.60 -4.02 -23.22
N GLN A 112 -6.35 -5.33 -23.05
CA GLN A 112 -6.70 -6.39 -23.99
C GLN A 112 -8.01 -7.10 -23.63
N ALA A 113 -8.61 -6.78 -22.49
CA ALA A 113 -9.79 -7.50 -22.02
C ALA A 113 -11.00 -7.29 -22.95
N GLU A 114 -11.76 -8.37 -23.15
CA GLU A 114 -13.03 -8.30 -23.87
C GLU A 114 -14.14 -7.73 -22.97
N GLY A 115 -14.91 -6.78 -23.49
CA GLY A 115 -16.00 -6.14 -22.77
C GLY A 115 -15.55 -5.06 -21.77
N VAL A 116 -16.39 -4.81 -20.76
CA VAL A 116 -16.15 -3.75 -19.78
C VAL A 116 -15.44 -4.32 -18.56
N VAL A 117 -14.26 -3.79 -18.25
CA VAL A 117 -13.46 -4.17 -17.09
C VAL A 117 -13.20 -2.95 -16.21
N VAL A 118 -13.24 -3.15 -14.90
CA VAL A 118 -12.80 -2.16 -13.92
C VAL A 118 -11.55 -2.69 -13.22
N VAL A 119 -10.48 -1.92 -13.26
CA VAL A 119 -9.24 -2.18 -12.52
C VAL A 119 -9.20 -1.25 -11.32
N LEU A 120 -8.93 -1.82 -10.15
CA LEU A 120 -8.83 -1.12 -8.87
C LEU A 120 -7.45 -1.39 -8.28
N ASP A 121 -6.62 -0.35 -8.17
CA ASP A 121 -5.43 -0.36 -7.34
C ASP A 121 -5.78 0.31 -6.01
N ILE A 122 -5.70 -0.44 -4.91
CA ILE A 122 -6.14 0.03 -3.59
C ILE A 122 -4.91 0.18 -2.70
N GLY A 123 -4.48 1.42 -2.50
CA GLY A 123 -3.49 1.81 -1.50
C GLY A 123 -3.90 3.09 -0.77
N THR A 124 -2.90 3.85 -0.34
CA THR A 124 -3.08 5.20 0.22
C THR A 124 -3.92 6.11 -0.70
N ASN A 125 -3.70 5.99 -2.01
CA ASN A 125 -4.61 6.43 -3.04
C ASN A 125 -5.30 5.22 -3.66
N THR A 126 -6.48 5.43 -4.23
CA THR A 126 -7.15 4.41 -5.03
C THR A 126 -7.27 4.88 -6.46
N GLU A 127 -6.55 4.20 -7.34
CA GLU A 127 -6.61 4.40 -8.77
C GLU A 127 -7.64 3.44 -9.36
N VAL A 128 -8.58 4.00 -10.12
CA VAL A 128 -9.66 3.27 -10.79
C VAL A 128 -9.54 3.47 -12.28
N SER A 129 -9.45 2.38 -13.03
CA SER A 129 -9.53 2.42 -14.49
C SER A 129 -10.77 1.69 -14.99
N LEU A 130 -11.57 2.36 -15.80
CA LEU A 130 -12.61 1.75 -16.62
C LEU A 130 -12.02 1.47 -18.00
N VAL A 131 -11.97 0.19 -18.36
CA VAL A 131 -11.60 -0.28 -19.69
C VAL A 131 -12.86 -0.71 -20.43
N ASN A 132 -13.03 -0.21 -21.64
CA ASN A 132 -14.11 -0.61 -22.54
C ASN A 132 -13.63 -0.55 -23.99
N ASP A 133 -13.59 -1.70 -24.66
CA ASP A 133 -13.16 -1.84 -26.06
C ASP A 133 -11.81 -1.13 -26.35
N GLY A 134 -10.81 -1.41 -25.50
CA GLY A 134 -9.46 -0.83 -25.60
C GLY A 134 -9.33 0.64 -25.19
N LYS A 135 -10.44 1.33 -24.86
CA LYS A 135 -10.41 2.68 -24.29
C LYS A 135 -10.29 2.59 -22.78
N ILE A 136 -9.34 3.33 -22.22
CA ILE A 136 -9.07 3.35 -20.77
C ILE A 136 -9.34 4.77 -20.26
N SER A 137 -10.20 4.87 -19.25
CA SER A 137 -10.41 6.11 -18.48
C SER A 137 -9.98 5.87 -17.04
N ALA A 138 -9.08 6.70 -16.53
CA ALA A 138 -8.51 6.54 -15.19
C ALA A 138 -8.84 7.74 -14.29
N VAL A 139 -9.10 7.46 -13.02
CA VAL A 139 -9.26 8.46 -11.95
C VAL A 139 -8.48 8.01 -10.72
N SER A 140 -8.04 8.97 -9.90
CA SER A 140 -7.49 8.68 -8.56
C SER A 140 -8.38 9.29 -7.50
N CYS A 141 -8.57 8.56 -6.40
CA CYS A 141 -9.35 8.95 -5.24
C CYS A 141 -8.46 8.93 -3.98
N ALA A 142 -8.70 9.84 -3.05
CA ALA A 142 -8.08 9.77 -1.73
C ALA A 142 -8.81 8.71 -0.89
N SER A 143 -8.11 7.64 -0.50
CA SER A 143 -8.67 6.54 0.30
C SER A 143 -8.05 6.45 1.70
N GLY A 144 -6.81 6.91 1.85
CA GLY A 144 -6.06 6.83 3.11
C GLY A 144 -5.49 5.42 3.36
N PRO A 145 -4.52 5.29 4.27
CA PRO A 145 -3.73 4.06 4.41
C PRO A 145 -4.42 2.98 5.25
N ALA A 146 -5.76 3.00 5.38
CA ALA A 146 -6.47 2.09 6.27
C ALA A 146 -6.21 0.61 5.92
N PHE A 147 -6.22 0.27 4.62
CA PHE A 147 -5.91 -1.07 4.13
C PHE A 147 -4.41 -1.41 4.17
N GLU A 148 -3.54 -0.44 4.43
CA GLU A 148 -2.12 -0.67 4.73
C GLU A 148 -1.87 -0.85 6.24
N GLY A 149 -2.95 -0.85 7.05
CA GLY A 149 -2.90 -0.88 8.51
C GLY A 149 -2.64 0.49 9.15
N GLY A 150 -2.55 1.56 8.35
CA GLY A 150 -2.32 2.92 8.82
C GLY A 150 -3.56 3.52 9.49
N HIS A 151 -3.35 4.31 10.56
CA HIS A 151 -4.41 4.97 11.35
C HIS A 151 -5.45 4.03 11.98
N ILE A 152 -5.17 2.74 12.07
CA ILE A 152 -5.95 1.75 12.81
C ILE A 152 -5.18 1.40 14.08
N LYS A 153 -5.85 1.38 15.25
CA LYS A 153 -5.22 1.24 16.57
C LYS A 153 -4.23 0.08 16.65
N ASP A 154 -4.68 -1.11 16.26
CA ASP A 154 -3.87 -2.34 16.23
C ASP A 154 -3.54 -2.75 14.78
N GLY A 155 -3.67 -1.82 13.83
CA GLY A 155 -3.37 -2.06 12.42
C GLY A 155 -1.87 -2.07 12.14
N MET A 156 -1.47 -2.93 11.21
CA MET A 156 -0.08 -3.07 10.79
C MET A 156 0.03 -3.52 9.33
N ARG A 157 1.22 -3.40 8.76
CA ARG A 157 1.52 -3.99 7.44
C ARG A 157 1.44 -5.52 7.49
N ALA A 158 1.21 -6.14 6.34
CA ALA A 158 1.29 -7.58 6.18
C ALA A 158 2.72 -8.07 6.46
N ALA A 159 2.91 -8.67 7.63
CA ALA A 159 4.16 -9.26 8.12
C ALA A 159 3.83 -10.35 9.14
N GLY A 160 4.82 -11.17 9.51
CA GLY A 160 4.65 -12.26 10.47
C GLY A 160 3.88 -11.85 11.73
N GLY A 161 2.82 -12.58 12.05
CA GLY A 161 1.94 -12.33 13.20
C GLY A 161 0.81 -11.31 12.93
N ALA A 162 0.72 -10.73 11.74
CA ALA A 162 -0.45 -9.94 11.36
C ALA A 162 -1.63 -10.87 11.06
N ILE A 163 -2.80 -10.58 11.64
CA ILE A 163 -4.06 -11.28 11.33
C ILE A 163 -4.46 -10.91 9.89
N GLU A 164 -4.48 -11.91 9.01
CA GLU A 164 -4.80 -11.75 7.58
C GLU A 164 -6.17 -12.29 7.19
N ARG A 165 -6.76 -13.15 8.02
CA ARG A 165 -8.14 -13.64 7.87
C ARG A 165 -8.86 -13.65 9.19
N LEU A 166 -10.15 -13.35 9.14
CA LEU A 166 -11.00 -13.36 10.32
C LEU A 166 -12.38 -13.93 9.99
N ARG A 167 -12.85 -14.82 10.86
CA ARG A 167 -14.20 -15.38 10.80
C ARG A 167 -14.82 -15.42 12.18
N ILE A 168 -16.09 -15.08 12.28
CA ILE A 168 -16.85 -15.30 13.51
C ILE A 168 -17.76 -16.51 13.25
N GLU A 169 -17.62 -17.54 14.07
CA GLU A 169 -18.47 -18.74 14.04
C GLU A 169 -18.92 -19.08 15.45
N ASN A 170 -20.23 -19.26 15.65
CA ASN A 170 -20.81 -19.59 16.97
C ASN A 170 -20.36 -18.62 18.08
N ASP A 171 -20.32 -17.32 17.78
CA ASP A 171 -19.83 -16.25 18.67
C ASP A 171 -18.35 -16.36 19.09
N VAL A 172 -17.56 -17.19 18.41
CA VAL A 172 -16.12 -17.32 18.60
C VAL A 172 -15.38 -16.68 17.43
N VAL A 173 -14.38 -15.86 17.74
CA VAL A 173 -13.46 -15.30 16.75
C VAL A 173 -12.43 -16.36 16.37
N GLN A 174 -12.41 -16.72 15.10
CA GLN A 174 -11.35 -17.51 14.48
C GLN A 174 -10.53 -16.59 13.58
N TYR A 175 -9.21 -16.76 13.60
CA TYR A 175 -8.32 -15.94 12.79
C TYR A 175 -7.12 -16.75 12.29
N GLN A 176 -6.47 -16.23 11.26
CA GLN A 176 -5.21 -16.74 10.73
C GLN A 176 -4.18 -15.62 10.68
N THR A 177 -2.95 -15.92 11.08
CA THR A 177 -1.82 -14.98 11.02
C THR A 177 -0.84 -15.34 9.93
N ILE A 178 -0.16 -14.33 9.39
CA ILE A 178 0.98 -14.52 8.48
C ILE A 178 2.10 -15.26 9.22
N ASP A 179 2.75 -16.21 8.52
CA ASP A 179 3.81 -17.10 9.02
C ASP A 179 3.39 -18.00 10.20
N GLU A 180 2.08 -18.13 10.48
CA GLU A 180 1.54 -18.84 11.65
C GLU A 180 2.14 -18.33 12.99
N ALA A 181 2.67 -17.11 12.99
CA ALA A 181 3.30 -16.52 14.16
C ALA A 181 2.24 -15.97 15.15
N PRO A 182 2.60 -15.80 16.44
CA PRO A 182 1.69 -15.23 17.44
C PRO A 182 1.13 -13.87 16.99
N PRO A 183 -0.16 -13.58 17.26
CA PRO A 183 -0.81 -12.39 16.73
C PRO A 183 -0.25 -11.12 17.38
N VAL A 184 0.15 -10.16 16.55
CA VAL A 184 0.70 -8.86 16.98
C VAL A 184 -0.06 -7.65 16.47
N GLY A 185 -0.98 -7.84 15.53
CA GLY A 185 -1.86 -6.80 14.99
C GLY A 185 -2.72 -7.35 13.86
N ILE A 186 -3.35 -6.45 13.10
CA ILE A 186 -4.24 -6.78 11.98
C ILE A 186 -3.76 -6.10 10.68
N CYS A 187 -3.68 -6.84 9.57
CA CYS A 187 -3.34 -6.26 8.27
C CYS A 187 -4.59 -5.90 7.45
N GLY A 188 -4.40 -5.34 6.26
CA GLY A 188 -5.49 -4.88 5.39
C GLY A 188 -6.58 -5.91 5.13
N SER A 189 -6.21 -7.15 4.76
CA SER A 189 -7.18 -8.22 4.53
C SER A 189 -7.91 -8.60 5.81
N GLY A 190 -7.21 -8.65 6.95
CA GLY A 190 -7.81 -8.87 8.26
C GLY A 190 -8.82 -7.77 8.62
N ILE A 191 -8.51 -6.51 8.33
CA ILE A 191 -9.42 -5.37 8.57
C ILE A 191 -10.70 -5.53 7.74
N VAL A 192 -10.59 -5.89 6.47
CA VAL A 192 -11.74 -6.13 5.58
C VAL A 192 -12.61 -7.25 6.14
N ASP A 193 -12.00 -8.40 6.47
CA ASP A 193 -12.71 -9.54 7.05
C ASP A 193 -13.38 -9.16 8.36
N ALA A 194 -12.67 -8.46 9.25
CA ALA A 194 -13.22 -8.09 10.53
C ALA A 194 -14.43 -7.16 10.40
N VAL A 195 -14.36 -6.11 9.57
CA VAL A 195 -15.52 -5.23 9.32
C VAL A 195 -16.69 -6.04 8.72
N ALA A 196 -16.42 -6.94 7.77
CA ALA A 196 -17.44 -7.79 7.16
C ALA A 196 -18.09 -8.72 8.20
N GLN A 197 -17.29 -9.41 9.02
CA GLN A 197 -17.77 -10.34 10.04
C GLN A 197 -18.56 -9.62 11.13
N LEU A 198 -18.08 -8.47 11.61
CA LEU A 198 -18.79 -7.65 12.59
C LEU A 198 -20.14 -7.17 12.04
N HIS A 199 -20.21 -6.84 10.75
CA HIS A 199 -21.47 -6.43 10.11
C HIS A 199 -22.44 -7.61 9.98
N LEU A 200 -21.97 -8.74 9.46
CA LEU A 200 -22.77 -9.95 9.23
C LEU A 200 -23.37 -10.51 10.52
N HIS A 201 -22.68 -10.37 11.64
CA HIS A 201 -23.16 -10.81 12.96
C HIS A 201 -23.92 -9.72 13.73
N GLY A 202 -24.16 -8.56 13.13
CA GLY A 202 -24.89 -7.45 13.77
C GLY A 202 -24.14 -6.79 14.93
N ILE A 203 -22.83 -7.01 15.04
CA ILE A 203 -21.97 -6.37 16.05
C ILE A 203 -21.78 -4.89 15.70
N ILE A 204 -21.70 -4.57 14.41
CA ILE A 204 -21.83 -3.20 13.89
C ILE A 204 -23.07 -3.04 13.02
N ASN A 205 -23.68 -1.86 13.07
CA ASN A 205 -24.77 -1.51 12.17
C ASN A 205 -24.25 -0.98 10.81
N GLN A 206 -25.17 -0.61 9.90
CA GLN A 206 -24.85 -0.05 8.58
C GLN A 206 -24.05 1.26 8.63
N SER A 207 -24.06 1.99 9.76
CA SER A 207 -23.25 3.20 9.94
C SER A 207 -21.87 2.92 10.54
N GLY A 208 -21.48 1.65 10.68
CA GLY A 208 -20.24 1.23 11.35
C GLY A 208 -20.26 1.37 12.88
N ARG A 209 -21.40 1.71 13.49
CA ARG A 209 -21.49 1.88 14.95
C ARG A 209 -21.59 0.52 15.63
N MET A 210 -20.65 0.24 16.53
CA MET A 210 -20.72 -0.94 17.41
C MET A 210 -21.97 -0.91 18.29
N ILE A 211 -22.74 -1.99 18.27
CA ILE A 211 -23.92 -2.21 19.10
C ILE A 211 -23.45 -2.69 20.48
N GLY A 212 -23.88 -2.02 21.54
CA GLY A 212 -23.47 -2.35 22.90
C GLY A 212 -24.21 -3.59 23.42
N GLY A 213 -23.57 -4.33 24.32
CA GLY A 213 -24.15 -5.53 24.94
C GLY A 213 -23.89 -6.83 24.19
N TYR A 214 -23.21 -6.79 23.05
CA TYR A 214 -22.75 -7.99 22.35
C TYR A 214 -21.51 -8.57 23.05
N PRO A 215 -21.42 -9.91 23.25
CA PRO A 215 -20.22 -10.57 23.81
C PRO A 215 -18.94 -10.19 23.05
N GLY A 216 -17.89 -9.76 23.74
CA GLY A 216 -16.63 -9.32 23.12
C GLY A 216 -16.58 -7.82 22.78
N VAL A 217 -17.70 -7.09 22.84
CA VAL A 217 -17.70 -5.62 22.79
C VAL A 217 -17.50 -5.05 24.19
N ARG A 218 -16.43 -4.29 24.41
CA ARG A 218 -16.17 -3.56 25.66
C ARG A 218 -16.10 -2.05 25.42
N THR A 219 -16.23 -1.26 26.50
CA THR A 219 -15.98 0.18 26.45
C THR A 219 -14.65 0.48 27.11
N HIS A 220 -13.71 1.03 26.33
CA HIS A 220 -12.39 1.42 26.80
C HIS A 220 -12.12 2.88 26.40
N GLN A 221 -11.72 3.72 27.36
CA GLN A 221 -11.47 5.16 27.15
C GLN A 221 -12.59 5.90 26.39
N LYS A 222 -13.86 5.62 26.75
CA LYS A 222 -15.08 6.17 26.10
C LYS A 222 -15.31 5.75 24.65
N LYS A 223 -14.52 4.82 24.10
CA LYS A 223 -14.76 4.19 22.80
C LYS A 223 -15.25 2.76 23.00
N ARG A 224 -16.11 2.30 22.11
CA ARG A 224 -16.43 0.87 22.03
C ARG A 224 -15.33 0.20 21.23
N GLU A 225 -14.93 -0.97 21.67
CA GLU A 225 -13.98 -1.80 20.94
C GLU A 225 -14.43 -3.26 21.00
N PHE A 226 -14.24 -3.99 19.91
CA PHE A 226 -14.47 -5.42 19.82
C PHE A 226 -13.12 -6.14 19.92
N VAL A 227 -13.04 -7.09 20.85
CA VAL A 227 -11.81 -7.84 21.11
C VAL A 227 -11.67 -8.97 20.08
N LEU A 228 -10.63 -8.89 19.25
CA LEU A 228 -10.29 -9.95 18.30
C LEU A 228 -9.45 -11.04 18.96
N VAL A 229 -8.44 -10.60 19.74
CA VAL A 229 -7.54 -11.48 20.48
C VAL A 229 -7.43 -10.95 21.90
N SER A 230 -7.70 -11.79 22.89
CA SER A 230 -7.77 -11.39 24.30
C SER A 230 -6.38 -11.17 24.93
N GLU A 231 -6.33 -10.48 26.07
CA GLU A 231 -5.08 -10.33 26.85
C GLU A 231 -4.59 -11.69 27.40
N GLU A 232 -5.53 -12.59 27.73
CA GLU A 232 -5.23 -13.94 28.22
C GLU A 232 -4.54 -14.79 27.15
N GLU A 233 -5.06 -14.75 25.93
CA GLU A 233 -4.50 -15.45 24.77
C GLU A 233 -3.14 -14.90 24.34
N ARG A 234 -2.85 -13.63 24.68
CA ARG A 234 -1.57 -12.98 24.38
C ARG A 234 -0.63 -12.95 25.59
N ASP A 235 -0.72 -13.89 26.52
CA ASP A 235 0.18 -14.01 27.68
C ASP A 235 0.36 -12.69 28.48
N GLY A 236 -0.73 -11.91 28.62
CA GLY A 236 -0.73 -10.63 29.33
C GLY A 236 -0.30 -9.42 28.50
N HIS A 237 0.02 -9.58 27.21
CA HIS A 237 0.13 -8.46 26.28
C HIS A 237 -1.25 -7.83 26.01
N PRO A 238 -1.31 -6.53 25.64
CA PRO A 238 -2.58 -5.85 25.37
C PRO A 238 -3.44 -6.59 24.34
N ALA A 239 -4.77 -6.61 24.51
CA ALA A 239 -5.67 -7.20 23.51
C ALA A 239 -5.54 -6.54 22.13
N ILE A 240 -5.72 -7.32 21.06
CA ILE A 240 -5.88 -6.81 19.70
C ILE A 240 -7.37 -6.53 19.49
N VAL A 241 -7.71 -5.30 19.12
CA VAL A 241 -9.11 -4.88 19.02
C VAL A 241 -9.39 -4.10 17.74
N ILE A 242 -10.67 -3.99 17.41
CA ILE A 242 -11.19 -2.98 16.47
C ILE A 242 -12.04 -1.98 17.25
N THR A 243 -11.93 -0.69 16.92
CA THR A 243 -12.64 0.41 17.59
C THR A 243 -13.64 1.09 16.68
#